data_AF-A0A0B1TJS5-F1
#
_entry.id   AF-A0A0B1TJS5-F1
#
_cell.length_a   1.000
_cell.length_b   1.000
_cell.length_c   1.000
_cell.angle_alpha   90.00
_cell.angle_beta   90.00
_cell.angle_gamma   90.00
#
_symmetry.space_group_name_H-M   'P 1'
#
loop_
_entity.id
_entity.type
_entity.pdbx_description
1 polymer ?
#
loop_
_entity_poly.entity_id
_entity_poly.type
_entity_poly.pdbx_seq_one_letter_code
_entity_poly.pdbx_strand_id
1 'polypeptide(L)'
;SKISVSEAISGIPESRRKSETIYKAIVIFLQIQQPIDGILGLAFPTIAVDGVTPPFFHAVEQGLVDAPIFTVFLEHVGDQDNVFGGVYTYGGLDTANCGPILAYQPLSSATYFQFKLDAVASSTYSSSKGWQAISDTGTSLLAAPTSIASSIATANGATYDSEDEVYFIDCNATPSLDLTIGGNKYTINAANMVIPSGDGRCLLAIFGMNSFGFGPAWILGDPFIRQYCNIYDVGNEQIGFANSLQQ
;
A
#
# COMPACT_ATOMS: atom_id res chain seq x y z
N SER A 1 6.19 2.51 22.66
CA SER A 1 6.84 1.95 21.46
C SER A 1 5.79 1.77 20.38
N LYS A 2 5.85 2.55 19.29
CA LYS A 2 4.98 2.33 18.13
C LYS A 2 5.75 1.43 17.15
N ILE A 3 5.12 0.36 16.70
CA ILE A 3 5.64 -0.57 15.69
C ILE A 3 4.96 -0.18 14.38
N SER A 4 5.75 0.11 13.34
CA SER A 4 5.24 0.24 11.96
C SER A 4 5.45 -1.10 11.24
N VAL A 5 4.64 -1.41 10.24
CA VAL A 5 4.72 -2.65 9.47
C VAL A 5 5.10 -2.26 8.04
N SER A 6 6.38 -2.35 7.70
CA SER A 6 6.92 -2.06 6.37
C SER A 6 8.05 -3.02 6.00
N GLU A 7 7.79 -3.94 5.07
CA GLU A 7 8.84 -4.77 4.50
C GLU A 7 8.94 -4.51 3.00
N ALA A 8 9.76 -3.52 2.62
CA ALA A 8 10.15 -3.26 1.23
C ALA A 8 11.67 -3.35 1.01
N ILE A 9 12.45 -3.92 1.94
CA ILE A 9 13.93 -3.85 1.92
C ILE A 9 14.63 -5.22 1.83
N SER A 10 13.99 -6.30 1.37
CA SER A 10 14.70 -7.58 1.18
C SER A 10 15.31 -7.79 -0.23
N GLY A 11 15.29 -6.78 -1.11
CA GLY A 11 15.71 -6.93 -2.52
C GLY A 11 16.87 -6.05 -3.02
N ILE A 12 17.49 -5.18 -2.20
CA ILE A 12 18.49 -4.21 -2.68
C ILE A 12 19.92 -4.72 -2.38
N PRO A 13 20.73 -5.04 -3.39
CA PRO A 13 22.11 -5.48 -3.20
C PRO A 13 22.95 -4.37 -2.55
N GLU A 14 23.80 -4.77 -1.61
CA GLU A 14 24.68 -3.89 -0.80
C GLU A 14 25.58 -2.96 -1.64
N SER A 15 25.82 -3.32 -2.90
CA SER A 15 26.62 -2.59 -3.89
C SER A 15 25.91 -1.42 -4.59
N ARG A 16 24.59 -1.26 -4.42
CA ARG A 16 23.81 -0.14 -5.00
C ARG A 16 23.41 0.96 -4.01
N ARG A 17 24.10 1.09 -2.87
CA ARG A 17 24.04 2.25 -1.93
C ARG A 17 24.58 3.57 -2.53
N LYS A 18 24.46 3.80 -3.85
CA LYS A 18 25.01 4.97 -4.55
C LYS A 18 23.97 5.92 -5.15
N SER A 19 22.67 5.65 -5.00
CA SER A 19 21.62 6.65 -5.28
C SER A 19 21.05 7.13 -3.96
N GLU A 20 21.59 8.25 -3.45
CA GLU A 20 21.07 8.93 -2.24
C GLU A 20 19.61 9.40 -2.40
N THR A 21 19.07 9.43 -3.63
CA THR A 21 17.75 10.03 -3.94
C THR A 21 16.57 9.06 -3.77
N ILE A 22 16.71 7.78 -4.14
CA ILE A 22 15.71 6.74 -3.79
C ILE A 22 15.68 6.57 -2.27
N TYR A 23 16.85 6.70 -1.64
CA TYR A 23 16.93 6.82 -0.19
C TYR A 23 16.13 8.04 0.25
N LYS A 24 16.29 9.24 -0.31
CA LYS A 24 15.49 10.43 0.05
C LYS A 24 13.98 10.33 -0.15
N ALA A 25 13.41 9.70 -1.17
CA ALA A 25 11.94 9.58 -1.24
C ALA A 25 11.38 8.65 -0.14
N ILE A 26 12.10 7.56 0.15
CA ILE A 26 11.81 6.64 1.27
C ILE A 26 12.15 7.31 2.63
N VAL A 27 13.18 8.16 2.65
CA VAL A 27 13.74 8.82 3.83
C VAL A 27 13.04 10.14 4.13
N ILE A 28 12.40 10.81 3.18
CA ILE A 28 11.51 11.95 3.44
C ILE A 28 10.34 11.45 4.30
N PHE A 29 9.89 10.21 4.08
CA PHE A 29 8.93 9.53 4.96
C PHE A 29 9.53 9.01 6.28
N LEU A 30 10.82 8.59 6.31
CA LEU A 30 11.52 8.19 7.56
C LEU A 30 12.15 9.35 8.36
N GLN A 31 12.21 10.58 7.83
CA GLN A 31 12.84 11.77 8.46
C GLN A 31 11.85 12.73 9.11
N ILE A 32 10.54 12.53 8.94
CA ILE A 32 9.63 12.98 9.98
C ILE A 32 9.99 12.13 11.20
N GLN A 33 10.18 12.73 12.37
CA GLN A 33 10.45 12.05 13.64
C GLN A 33 9.28 11.15 14.05
N GLN A 34 8.99 10.11 13.26
CA GLN A 34 7.98 9.12 13.59
C GLN A 34 8.55 8.34 14.77
N PRO A 35 7.88 8.28 15.94
CA PRO A 35 8.35 7.56 17.11
C PRO A 35 8.17 6.04 16.91
N ILE A 36 8.82 5.51 15.88
CA ILE A 36 8.81 4.11 15.48
C ILE A 36 10.12 3.50 15.94
N ASP A 37 10.03 2.52 16.84
CA ASP A 37 11.20 1.83 17.38
C ASP A 37 11.64 0.64 16.49
N GLY A 38 10.80 0.26 15.53
CA GLY A 38 11.10 -0.83 14.61
C GLY A 38 9.96 -1.22 13.69
N ILE A 39 10.25 -2.25 12.90
CA ILE A 39 9.38 -2.79 11.87
C ILE A 39 9.01 -4.23 12.21
N LEU A 40 7.72 -4.56 12.14
CA LEU A 40 7.23 -5.95 12.24
C LEU A 40 6.83 -6.47 10.85
N GLY A 41 7.62 -7.37 10.28
CA GLY A 41 7.29 -8.02 8.98
C GLY A 41 6.11 -9.00 9.12
N LEU A 42 5.13 -8.88 8.23
CA LEU A 42 3.93 -9.75 8.15
C LEU A 42 3.84 -10.55 6.84
N ALA A 43 4.79 -10.37 5.92
CA ALA A 43 4.85 -11.12 4.67
C ALA A 43 5.28 -12.58 4.88
N PHE A 44 5.32 -13.37 3.81
CA PHE A 44 5.58 -14.81 3.90
C PHE A 44 7.05 -15.11 4.26
N PRO A 45 7.32 -16.23 4.97
CA PRO A 45 8.68 -16.62 5.37
C PRO A 45 9.69 -16.69 4.22
N THR A 46 9.23 -16.93 2.98
CA THR A 46 10.07 -17.05 1.79
C THR A 46 10.92 -15.82 1.48
N ILE A 47 10.54 -14.64 1.99
CA ILE A 47 11.29 -13.39 1.80
C ILE A 47 11.93 -12.88 3.10
N ALA A 48 11.76 -13.60 4.20
CA ALA A 48 12.36 -13.26 5.48
C ALA A 48 13.88 -13.40 5.41
N VAL A 49 14.59 -12.40 5.93
CA VAL A 49 16.06 -12.48 6.08
C VAL A 49 16.40 -13.67 6.97
N ASP A 50 17.41 -14.44 6.59
CA ASP A 50 17.84 -15.67 7.28
C ASP A 50 16.76 -16.77 7.39
N GLY A 51 15.64 -16.64 6.66
CA GLY A 51 14.57 -17.64 6.64
C GLY A 51 13.84 -17.78 7.97
N VAL A 52 13.84 -16.75 8.82
CA VAL A 52 13.13 -16.77 10.10
C VAL A 52 11.61 -16.78 9.88
N THR A 53 10.89 -17.55 10.70
CA THR A 53 9.43 -17.55 10.69
C THR A 53 8.91 -16.20 11.20
N PRO A 54 8.13 -15.44 10.39
CA PRO A 54 7.58 -14.16 10.82
C PRO A 54 6.60 -14.33 11.99
N PRO A 55 6.45 -13.33 12.88
CA PRO A 55 5.72 -13.52 14.14
C PRO A 55 4.26 -13.94 13.98
N PHE A 56 3.56 -13.46 12.95
CA PHE A 56 2.18 -13.87 12.70
C PHE A 56 2.09 -15.34 12.25
N PHE A 57 2.98 -15.79 11.37
CA PHE A 57 3.05 -17.21 10.97
C PHE A 57 3.36 -18.10 12.18
N HIS A 58 4.25 -17.64 13.07
CA HIS A 58 4.54 -18.37 14.30
C HIS A 58 3.32 -18.43 15.24
N ALA A 59 2.55 -17.34 15.37
CA ALA A 59 1.32 -17.33 16.15
C ALA A 59 0.26 -18.30 15.58
N VAL A 60 0.18 -18.41 14.24
CA VAL A 60 -0.67 -19.41 13.57
C VAL A 60 -0.20 -20.83 13.86
N GLU A 61 1.09 -21.13 13.72
CA GLU A 61 1.69 -22.44 14.01
C GLU A 61 1.46 -22.89 15.46
N GLN A 62 1.49 -21.94 16.41
CA GLN A 62 1.25 -22.19 17.82
C GLN A 62 -0.23 -22.25 18.21
N GLY A 63 -1.16 -21.97 17.28
CA GLY A 63 -2.59 -21.93 17.56
C GLY A 63 -3.00 -20.79 18.50
N LEU A 64 -2.28 -19.65 18.45
CA LEU A 64 -2.55 -18.46 19.28
C LEU A 64 -3.61 -17.52 18.68
N VAL A 65 -4.07 -17.80 17.46
CA VAL A 65 -5.08 -17.03 16.75
C VAL A 65 -6.22 -17.93 16.30
N ASP A 66 -7.46 -17.43 16.35
CA ASP A 66 -8.66 -18.22 16.04
C ASP A 66 -8.73 -18.64 14.56
N ALA A 67 -8.20 -17.81 13.66
CA ALA A 67 -8.07 -18.09 12.24
C ALA A 67 -6.71 -17.62 11.70
N PRO A 68 -6.18 -18.25 10.63
CA PRO A 68 -4.92 -17.84 10.00
C PRO A 68 -5.12 -16.61 9.09
N ILE A 69 -5.72 -15.55 9.64
CA ILE A 69 -5.99 -14.30 8.94
C ILE A 69 -5.63 -13.10 9.81
N PHE A 70 -5.31 -11.98 9.19
CA PHE A 70 -5.35 -10.68 9.85
C PHE A 70 -6.01 -9.63 8.97
N THR A 71 -6.71 -8.68 9.59
CA THR A 71 -7.39 -7.58 8.89
C THR A 71 -6.72 -6.26 9.23
N VAL A 72 -6.54 -5.40 8.24
CA VAL A 72 -6.00 -4.06 8.42
C VAL A 72 -7.03 -3.02 8.01
N PHE A 73 -7.30 -2.09 8.92
CA PHE A 73 -8.03 -0.87 8.70
C PHE A 73 -7.10 0.32 9.01
N LEU A 74 -7.04 1.30 8.11
CA LEU A 74 -6.32 2.56 8.32
C LEU A 74 -7.29 3.74 8.28
N GLU A 75 -7.18 4.64 9.25
CA GLU A 75 -8.06 5.79 9.42
C GLU A 75 -7.61 7.00 8.57
N HIS A 76 -8.55 7.83 8.11
CA HIS A 76 -8.31 9.11 7.42
C HIS A 76 -7.88 10.23 8.37
N VAL A 77 -6.82 10.06 9.15
CA VAL A 77 -6.40 11.07 10.15
C VAL A 77 -5.36 12.08 9.65
N GLY A 78 -4.71 11.85 8.51
CA GLY A 78 -3.60 12.69 8.06
C GLY A 78 -2.46 12.76 9.10
N ASP A 79 -1.72 13.87 9.16
CA ASP A 79 -0.52 14.03 10.01
C ASP A 79 -0.84 14.39 11.48
N GLN A 80 -1.88 13.79 12.06
CA GLN A 80 -2.28 14.06 13.44
C GLN A 80 -1.55 13.15 14.44
N ASP A 81 -1.00 13.75 15.48
CA ASP A 81 -0.31 13.03 16.55
C ASP A 81 -1.26 12.58 17.67
N ASN A 82 -0.98 11.40 18.23
CA ASN A 82 -1.71 10.83 19.37
C ASN A 82 -3.21 10.64 19.15
N VAL A 83 -3.63 10.46 17.89
CA VAL A 83 -4.99 10.06 17.53
C VAL A 83 -5.04 8.60 17.10
N PHE A 84 -6.24 8.05 17.00
CA PHE A 84 -6.47 6.71 16.47
C PHE A 84 -6.15 6.67 14.97
N GLY A 85 -5.20 5.82 14.57
CA GLY A 85 -4.71 5.75 13.17
C GLY A 85 -5.17 4.51 12.40
N GLY A 86 -5.83 3.56 13.05
CA GLY A 86 -6.21 2.28 12.45
C GLY A 86 -6.07 1.09 13.40
N VAL A 87 -6.36 -0.10 12.89
CA VAL A 87 -6.38 -1.35 13.64
C VAL A 87 -5.81 -2.50 12.81
N TYR A 88 -4.99 -3.32 13.46
CA TYR A 88 -4.66 -4.68 13.01
C TYR A 88 -5.48 -5.66 13.85
N THR A 89 -6.37 -6.40 13.20
CA THR A 89 -7.15 -7.47 13.85
C THR A 89 -6.52 -8.80 13.50
N TYR A 90 -5.75 -9.39 14.41
CA TYR A 90 -5.17 -10.72 14.23
C TYR A 90 -6.18 -11.82 14.59
N GLY A 91 -6.22 -12.88 13.79
CA GLY A 91 -7.08 -14.03 14.06
C GLY A 91 -8.53 -13.89 13.60
N GLY A 92 -8.90 -12.78 12.96
CA GLY A 92 -10.29 -12.51 12.63
C GLY A 92 -10.51 -11.34 11.68
N LEU A 93 -11.79 -11.12 11.37
CA LEU A 93 -12.27 -9.98 10.61
C LEU A 93 -12.56 -8.81 11.55
N ASP A 94 -12.25 -7.60 11.11
CA ASP A 94 -12.70 -6.38 11.81
C ASP A 94 -14.14 -6.06 11.41
N THR A 95 -15.10 -6.38 12.27
CA THR A 95 -16.52 -6.11 12.03
C THR A 95 -16.98 -4.74 12.55
N ALA A 96 -16.09 -4.00 13.21
CA ALA A 96 -16.38 -2.66 13.72
C ALA A 96 -16.08 -1.60 12.66
N ASN A 97 -14.97 -1.74 11.94
CA ASN A 97 -14.49 -0.74 10.98
C ASN A 97 -14.69 -1.15 9.52
N CYS A 98 -14.96 -2.43 9.23
CA CYS A 98 -15.05 -2.94 7.87
C CYS A 98 -16.45 -3.49 7.54
N GLY A 99 -16.91 -3.18 6.33
CA GLY A 99 -18.14 -3.74 5.79
C GLY A 99 -18.00 -5.20 5.35
N PRO A 100 -19.01 -5.74 4.65
CA PRO A 100 -18.91 -7.06 4.03
C PRO A 100 -17.74 -7.13 3.05
N ILE A 101 -17.08 -8.29 3.00
CA ILE A 101 -16.03 -8.57 2.03
C ILE A 101 -16.64 -8.53 0.62
N LEU A 102 -16.04 -7.73 -0.26
CA LEU A 102 -16.47 -7.56 -1.64
C LEU A 102 -16.06 -8.77 -2.49
N ALA A 103 -14.79 -9.19 -2.38
CA ALA A 103 -14.27 -10.39 -3.00
C ALA A 103 -12.95 -10.81 -2.36
N TYR A 104 -12.65 -12.11 -2.46
CA TYR A 104 -11.31 -12.64 -2.26
C TYR A 104 -10.60 -12.83 -3.61
N GLN A 105 -9.28 -12.68 -3.60
CA GLN A 105 -8.42 -12.86 -4.75
C GLN A 105 -7.29 -13.82 -4.37
N PRO A 106 -7.07 -14.89 -5.14
CA PRO A 106 -5.97 -15.80 -4.87
C PRO A 106 -4.64 -15.05 -5.04
N LEU A 107 -3.67 -15.36 -4.17
CA LEU A 107 -2.32 -14.87 -4.34
C LEU A 107 -1.70 -15.52 -5.58
N SER A 108 -1.07 -14.70 -6.41
CA SER A 108 -0.28 -15.14 -7.56
C SER A 108 1.10 -15.66 -7.16
N SER A 109 1.58 -15.27 -5.99
CA SER A 109 2.79 -15.76 -5.34
C SER A 109 2.70 -15.48 -3.85
N ALA A 110 2.82 -16.52 -3.02
CA ALA A 110 2.90 -16.42 -1.56
C ALA A 110 4.31 -16.02 -1.09
N THR A 111 4.85 -14.95 -1.69
CA THR A 111 6.11 -14.29 -1.27
C THR A 111 5.77 -12.96 -0.60
N TYR A 112 5.00 -12.16 -1.32
CA TYR A 112 4.25 -11.02 -0.82
C TYR A 112 2.76 -11.37 -0.79
N PHE A 113 1.92 -10.45 -0.32
CA PHE A 113 0.49 -10.49 -0.60
C PHE A 113 0.22 -10.02 -2.03
N GLN A 114 0.75 -10.78 -3.00
CA GLN A 114 0.76 -10.47 -4.42
C GLN A 114 -0.46 -11.03 -5.14
N PHE A 115 -1.18 -10.21 -5.87
CA PHE A 115 -2.36 -10.60 -6.64
C PHE A 115 -2.39 -9.90 -8.00
N LYS A 116 -3.24 -10.43 -8.90
CA LYS A 116 -3.38 -9.89 -10.24
C LYS A 116 -4.26 -8.64 -10.23
N LEU A 117 -3.74 -7.55 -10.78
CA LEU A 117 -4.47 -6.33 -11.12
C LEU A 117 -4.83 -6.38 -12.61
N ASP A 118 -6.11 -6.39 -12.95
CA ASP A 118 -6.57 -6.59 -14.33
C ASP A 118 -6.49 -5.30 -15.16
N ALA A 119 -6.91 -4.17 -14.59
CA ALA A 119 -6.94 -2.89 -15.27
C ALA A 119 -6.86 -1.72 -14.30
N VAL A 120 -6.49 -0.56 -14.85
CA VAL A 120 -6.49 0.72 -14.16
C VAL A 120 -7.17 1.78 -15.02
N ALA A 121 -7.90 2.69 -14.41
CA ALA A 121 -8.50 3.84 -15.09
C ALA A 121 -8.52 5.07 -14.17
N SER A 122 -8.27 6.23 -14.73
CA SER A 122 -8.31 7.51 -14.00
C SER A 122 -8.54 8.64 -14.98
N SER A 123 -9.63 9.38 -14.80
CA SER A 123 -10.02 10.47 -15.73
C SER A 123 -10.02 9.96 -17.19
N THR A 124 -9.27 10.59 -18.09
CA THR A 124 -9.14 10.21 -19.51
C THR A 124 -8.19 9.04 -19.77
N TYR A 125 -7.45 8.59 -18.75
CA TYR A 125 -6.49 7.50 -18.85
C TYR A 125 -7.13 6.15 -18.53
N SER A 126 -6.80 5.12 -19.32
CA SER A 126 -7.16 3.73 -18.99
C SER A 126 -6.16 2.75 -19.58
N SER A 127 -5.96 1.62 -18.91
CA SER A 127 -5.14 0.53 -19.41
C SER A 127 -5.54 -0.81 -18.79
N SER A 128 -5.68 -1.83 -19.63
CA SER A 128 -6.04 -3.20 -19.25
C SER A 128 -4.93 -4.20 -19.57
N LYS A 129 -3.67 -3.77 -19.50
CA LYS A 129 -2.51 -4.62 -19.79
C LYS A 129 -2.31 -5.74 -18.75
N GLY A 130 -2.86 -5.55 -17.55
CA GLY A 130 -2.70 -6.46 -16.43
C GLY A 130 -1.33 -6.34 -15.79
N TRP A 131 -1.29 -6.46 -14.46
CA TRP A 131 -0.06 -6.40 -13.67
C TRP A 131 -0.15 -7.33 -12.47
N GLN A 132 1.01 -7.58 -11.84
CA GLN A 132 1.05 -8.03 -10.45
C GLN A 132 1.11 -6.82 -9.54
N ALA A 133 0.29 -6.83 -8.50
CA ALA A 133 0.23 -5.83 -7.46
C ALA A 133 0.45 -6.50 -6.10
N ILE A 134 0.98 -5.76 -5.14
CA ILE A 134 1.01 -6.17 -3.73
C ILE A 134 0.19 -5.17 -2.90
N SER A 135 -0.45 -5.66 -1.84
CA SER A 135 -0.87 -4.77 -0.76
C SER A 135 0.27 -4.65 0.25
N ASP A 136 0.65 -3.42 0.59
CA ASP A 136 1.78 -3.15 1.46
C ASP A 136 1.45 -2.03 2.45
N THR A 137 1.26 -2.40 3.71
CA THR A 137 1.02 -1.44 4.80
C THR A 137 2.24 -0.56 5.11
N GLY A 138 3.38 -0.88 4.51
CA GLY A 138 4.63 -0.18 4.69
C GLY A 138 4.88 0.96 3.72
N THR A 139 4.02 1.13 2.74
CA THR A 139 4.15 2.13 1.70
C THR A 139 3.05 3.17 1.86
N SER A 140 3.42 4.43 2.01
CA SER A 140 2.47 5.51 2.30
C SER A 140 1.76 6.07 1.07
N LEU A 141 2.19 5.71 -0.14
CA LEU A 141 1.63 6.14 -1.42
C LEU A 141 1.29 4.93 -2.30
N LEU A 142 0.73 5.17 -3.48
CA LEU A 142 0.65 4.15 -4.53
C LEU A 142 1.95 4.14 -5.34
N ALA A 143 2.55 2.96 -5.56
CA ALA A 143 3.63 2.81 -6.53
C ALA A 143 3.07 2.17 -7.81
N ALA A 144 3.41 2.74 -8.96
CA ALA A 144 3.01 2.21 -10.27
C ALA A 144 4.16 2.31 -11.27
N PRO A 145 4.13 1.60 -12.42
CA PRO A 145 5.14 1.78 -13.44
C PRO A 145 5.20 3.25 -13.85
N THR A 146 6.40 3.82 -13.95
CA THR A 146 6.62 5.27 -14.16
C THR A 146 5.78 5.88 -15.27
N SER A 147 5.62 5.19 -16.41
CA SER A 147 4.79 5.66 -17.53
C SER A 147 3.29 5.69 -17.21
N ILE A 148 2.82 4.76 -16.37
CA ILE A 148 1.44 4.66 -15.92
C ILE A 148 1.16 5.73 -14.85
N ALA A 149 2.05 5.86 -13.85
CA ALA A 149 1.97 6.90 -12.83
C ALA A 149 1.90 8.30 -13.47
N SER A 150 2.80 8.58 -14.42
CA SER A 150 2.83 9.85 -15.16
C SER A 150 1.56 10.09 -15.98
N SER A 151 0.98 9.04 -16.58
CA SER A 151 -0.26 9.16 -17.35
C SER A 151 -1.46 9.45 -16.44
N ILE A 152 -1.54 8.77 -15.28
CA ILE A 152 -2.55 9.03 -14.25
C ILE A 152 -2.39 10.46 -13.71
N ALA A 153 -1.18 10.87 -13.35
CA ALA A 153 -0.91 12.21 -12.83
C ALA A 153 -1.34 13.29 -13.83
N THR A 154 -0.90 13.19 -15.08
CA THR A 154 -1.27 14.12 -16.15
C THR A 154 -2.78 14.17 -16.37
N ALA A 155 -3.47 13.01 -16.36
CA ALA A 155 -4.92 12.94 -16.56
C ALA A 155 -5.73 13.61 -15.43
N ASN A 156 -5.14 13.75 -14.24
CA ASN A 156 -5.71 14.47 -13.10
C ASN A 156 -5.19 15.90 -12.95
N GLY A 157 -4.40 16.40 -13.91
CA GLY A 157 -3.84 17.75 -13.86
C GLY A 157 -2.68 17.93 -12.87
N ALA A 158 -2.06 16.85 -12.42
CA ALA A 158 -0.88 16.91 -11.56
C ALA A 158 0.40 17.14 -12.38
N THR A 159 1.38 17.82 -11.79
CA THR A 159 2.67 18.17 -12.39
C THR A 159 3.79 17.45 -11.66
N TYR A 160 4.72 16.86 -12.40
CA TYR A 160 5.88 16.19 -11.81
C TYR A 160 6.91 17.21 -11.35
N ASP A 161 7.41 17.03 -10.13
CA ASP A 161 8.55 17.75 -9.58
C ASP A 161 9.76 16.82 -9.57
N SER A 162 10.81 17.21 -10.29
CA SER A 162 12.02 16.40 -10.43
C SER A 162 12.98 16.51 -9.25
N GLU A 163 12.84 17.52 -8.40
CA GLU A 163 13.68 17.70 -7.21
C GLU A 163 13.18 16.79 -6.09
N ASP A 164 11.86 16.76 -5.89
CA ASP A 164 11.20 15.96 -4.86
C ASP A 164 10.80 14.55 -5.35
N GLU A 165 10.89 14.29 -6.66
CA GLU A 165 10.49 13.03 -7.34
C GLU A 165 9.01 12.64 -7.10
N VAL A 166 8.14 13.63 -6.96
CA VAL A 166 6.70 13.47 -6.66
C VAL A 166 5.82 14.25 -7.65
N TYR A 167 4.51 14.04 -7.59
CA TYR A 167 3.55 14.79 -8.37
C TYR A 167 2.79 15.77 -7.47
N PHE A 168 2.81 17.06 -7.81
CA PHE A 168 1.97 18.08 -7.17
C PHE A 168 0.65 18.24 -7.91
N ILE A 169 -0.42 18.46 -7.17
CA ILE A 169 -1.78 18.67 -7.68
C ILE A 169 -2.46 19.82 -6.94
N ASP A 170 -3.46 20.45 -7.56
CA ASP A 170 -4.33 21.41 -6.86
C ASP A 170 -4.98 20.71 -5.66
N CYS A 171 -4.88 21.32 -4.48
CA CYS A 171 -5.47 20.80 -3.25
C CYS A 171 -7.00 20.63 -3.31
N ASN A 172 -7.69 21.33 -4.23
CA ASN A 172 -9.13 21.21 -4.45
C ASN A 172 -9.47 20.25 -5.62
N ALA A 173 -8.46 19.64 -6.25
CA ALA A 173 -8.70 18.65 -7.28
C ALA A 173 -9.46 17.44 -6.71
N THR A 174 -10.26 16.80 -7.55
CA THR A 174 -11.01 15.61 -7.19
C THR A 174 -10.52 14.39 -7.99
N PRO A 175 -9.25 13.97 -7.83
CA PRO A 175 -8.74 12.82 -8.56
C PRO A 175 -9.46 11.55 -8.12
N SER A 176 -9.49 10.57 -9.01
CA SER A 176 -9.99 9.23 -8.71
C SER A 176 -9.19 8.18 -9.47
N LEU A 177 -8.92 7.05 -8.83
CA LEU A 177 -8.26 5.91 -9.47
C LEU A 177 -9.12 4.66 -9.30
N ASP A 178 -9.58 4.13 -10.43
CA ASP A 178 -10.26 2.84 -10.51
C ASP A 178 -9.22 1.73 -10.75
N LEU A 179 -9.20 0.75 -9.86
CA LEU A 179 -8.43 -0.49 -9.96
C LEU A 179 -9.41 -1.64 -10.20
N THR A 180 -9.20 -2.42 -11.26
CA THR A 180 -10.00 -3.62 -11.52
C THR A 180 -9.23 -4.85 -11.03
N ILE A 181 -9.75 -5.54 -10.02
CA ILE A 181 -9.11 -6.72 -9.42
C ILE A 181 -10.12 -7.87 -9.39
N GLY A 182 -9.80 -8.97 -10.07
CA GLY A 182 -10.71 -10.12 -10.19
C GLY A 182 -12.04 -9.75 -10.83
N GLY A 183 -12.02 -8.82 -11.79
CA GLY A 183 -13.21 -8.26 -12.44
C GLY A 183 -14.04 -7.29 -11.59
N ASN A 184 -13.71 -7.07 -10.31
CA ASN A 184 -14.37 -6.11 -9.44
C ASN A 184 -13.67 -4.75 -9.52
N LYS A 185 -14.43 -3.66 -9.46
CA LYS A 185 -13.90 -2.30 -9.54
C LYS A 185 -13.77 -1.68 -8.15
N TYR A 186 -12.57 -1.23 -7.82
CA TYR A 186 -12.22 -0.56 -6.56
C TYR A 186 -11.78 0.87 -6.88
N THR A 187 -12.49 1.85 -6.34
CA THR A 187 -12.25 3.28 -6.62
C THR A 187 -11.60 3.93 -5.40
N ILE A 188 -10.38 4.42 -5.58
CA ILE A 188 -9.72 5.29 -4.59
C ILE A 188 -10.13 6.73 -4.89
N ASN A 189 -10.70 7.40 -3.90
CA ASN A 189 -11.23 8.76 -4.05
C ASN A 189 -10.19 9.85 -3.71
N ALA A 190 -10.56 11.11 -3.97
CA ALA A 190 -9.72 12.27 -3.74
C ALA A 190 -9.22 12.41 -2.30
N ALA A 191 -10.03 12.04 -1.30
CA ALA A 191 -9.64 12.13 0.11
C ALA A 191 -8.45 11.23 0.45
N ASN A 192 -8.26 10.16 -0.33
CA ASN A 192 -7.13 9.24 -0.21
C ASN A 192 -6.00 9.53 -1.22
N MET A 193 -6.23 10.43 -2.19
CA MET A 193 -5.28 10.72 -3.27
C MET A 193 -4.63 12.10 -3.18
N VAL A 194 -5.20 13.05 -2.45
CA VAL A 194 -4.66 14.41 -2.31
C VAL A 194 -4.08 14.58 -0.90
N ILE A 195 -2.76 14.77 -0.82
CA ILE A 195 -2.01 14.85 0.45
C ILE A 195 -1.46 16.27 0.62
N PRO A 196 -1.86 17.02 1.65
CA PRO A 196 -1.26 18.32 1.95
C PRO A 196 0.23 18.20 2.30
N SER A 197 1.11 19.02 1.72
CA SER A 197 2.56 19.03 2.05
C SER A 197 2.95 20.03 3.14
N GLY A 198 1.97 20.73 3.74
CA GLY A 198 2.19 21.69 4.83
C GLY A 198 2.68 23.09 4.42
N ASP A 199 3.12 23.26 3.17
CA ASP A 199 3.57 24.52 2.58
C ASP A 199 2.52 25.18 1.66
N GLY A 200 1.27 24.73 1.74
CA GLY A 200 0.16 25.19 0.90
C GLY A 200 0.08 24.49 -0.46
N ARG A 201 0.98 23.55 -0.77
CA ARG A 201 0.87 22.64 -1.91
C ARG A 201 0.23 21.31 -1.49
N CYS A 202 -0.20 20.53 -2.47
CA CYS A 202 -0.67 19.16 -2.28
C CYS A 202 0.00 18.21 -3.25
N LEU A 203 0.24 16.99 -2.77
CA LEU A 203 0.78 15.89 -3.53
C LEU A 203 -0.35 14.99 -4.02
N LEU A 204 -0.20 14.45 -5.22
CA LEU A 204 -0.98 13.31 -5.66
C LEU A 204 -0.35 12.03 -5.09
N ALA A 205 -1.13 11.17 -4.45
CA ALA A 205 -0.67 10.00 -3.70
C ALA A 205 -0.24 8.81 -4.59
N ILE A 206 0.54 9.08 -5.63
CA ILE A 206 1.11 8.11 -6.54
C ILE A 206 2.52 8.51 -6.92
N PHE A 207 3.43 7.55 -7.06
CA PHE A 207 4.76 7.80 -7.60
C PHE A 207 5.15 6.73 -8.63
N GLY A 208 6.10 7.11 -9.48
CA GLY A 208 6.65 6.21 -10.50
C GLY A 208 7.72 5.30 -9.91
N MET A 209 7.56 4.01 -10.12
CA MET A 209 8.56 2.99 -9.79
C MET A 209 8.96 2.23 -11.06
N ASN A 210 10.25 1.96 -11.21
CA ASN A 210 10.73 1.04 -12.22
C ASN A 210 10.73 -0.37 -11.61
N SER A 211 9.90 -1.29 -12.12
CA SER A 211 9.99 -2.69 -11.70
C SER A 211 11.38 -3.22 -12.06
N PHE A 212 12.17 -3.62 -11.06
CA PHE A 212 13.55 -4.08 -11.22
C PHE A 212 13.64 -5.50 -11.84
N GLY A 213 12.75 -5.85 -12.78
CA GLY A 213 12.69 -7.15 -13.44
C GLY A 213 11.31 -7.81 -13.31
N PHE A 214 11.24 -8.94 -12.60
CA PHE A 214 10.04 -9.77 -12.43
C PHE A 214 9.19 -9.42 -11.21
N GLY A 215 9.55 -8.37 -10.45
CA GLY A 215 8.82 -7.96 -9.24
C GLY A 215 7.46 -7.33 -9.55
N PRO A 216 6.57 -7.23 -8.53
CA PRO A 216 5.26 -6.62 -8.70
C PRO A 216 5.41 -5.20 -9.22
N ALA A 217 4.63 -4.89 -10.23
CA ALA A 217 4.69 -3.61 -10.91
C ALA A 217 3.93 -2.51 -10.15
N TRP A 218 3.08 -2.92 -9.21
CA TRP A 218 2.23 -2.06 -8.40
C TRP A 218 2.37 -2.35 -6.91
N ILE A 219 2.37 -1.30 -6.10
CA ILE A 219 2.28 -1.37 -4.64
C ILE A 219 1.05 -0.55 -4.22
N LEU A 220 0.09 -1.22 -3.59
CA LEU A 220 -1.11 -0.59 -3.04
C LEU A 220 -0.89 -0.31 -1.55
N GLY A 221 -0.45 0.92 -1.29
CA GLY A 221 -0.18 1.45 0.04
C GLY A 221 -1.38 2.12 0.72
N ASP A 222 -1.11 3.05 1.62
CA ASP A 222 -2.10 3.76 2.44
C ASP A 222 -3.36 4.23 1.68
N PRO A 223 -3.28 4.86 0.49
CA PRO A 223 -4.48 5.32 -0.22
C PRO A 223 -5.52 4.23 -0.46
N PHE A 224 -5.06 3.02 -0.78
CA PHE A 224 -5.94 1.89 -1.02
C PHE A 224 -6.43 1.27 0.29
N ILE A 225 -5.56 1.16 1.31
CA ILE A 225 -5.85 0.52 2.61
C ILE A 225 -6.76 1.40 3.48
N ARG A 226 -6.73 2.72 3.30
CA ARG A 226 -7.68 3.65 3.92
C ARG A 226 -9.06 3.55 3.26
N GLN A 227 -9.11 3.39 1.95
CA GLN A 227 -10.37 3.23 1.22
C GLN A 227 -11.03 1.86 1.48
N TYR A 228 -10.21 0.81 1.58
CA TYR A 228 -10.64 -0.57 1.70
C TYR A 228 -9.89 -1.27 2.83
N CYS A 229 -10.62 -1.91 3.73
CA CYS A 229 -9.99 -2.86 4.65
C CYS A 229 -9.42 -4.03 3.87
N ASN A 230 -8.19 -4.42 4.23
CA ASN A 230 -7.49 -5.53 3.59
C ASN A 230 -7.46 -6.72 4.53
N ILE A 231 -7.96 -7.85 4.06
CA ILE A 231 -8.02 -9.12 4.78
C ILE A 231 -6.92 -10.01 4.21
N TYR A 232 -5.89 -10.27 5.01
CA TYR A 232 -4.74 -11.07 4.66
C TYR A 232 -4.97 -12.50 5.17
N ASP A 233 -5.38 -13.40 4.28
CA ASP A 233 -5.68 -14.79 4.60
C ASP A 233 -4.50 -15.68 4.19
N VAL A 234 -3.58 -15.90 5.14
CA VAL A 234 -2.38 -16.73 4.91
C VAL A 234 -2.72 -18.21 4.88
N GLY A 235 -3.82 -18.64 5.50
CA GLY A 235 -4.24 -20.04 5.51
C GLY A 235 -4.72 -20.54 4.15
N ASN A 236 -5.39 -19.67 3.38
CA ASN A 236 -5.88 -19.98 2.05
C ASN A 236 -5.07 -19.33 0.91
N GLU A 237 -3.96 -18.65 1.23
CA GLU A 237 -3.13 -17.90 0.28
C GLU A 237 -3.97 -16.98 -0.61
N GLN A 238 -4.77 -16.11 0.02
CA GLN A 238 -5.63 -15.15 -0.65
C GLN A 238 -5.68 -13.81 0.08
N ILE A 239 -6.14 -12.77 -0.61
CA ILE A 239 -6.41 -11.45 -0.04
C ILE A 239 -7.84 -11.04 -0.31
N GLY A 240 -8.52 -10.48 0.69
CA GLY A 240 -9.87 -9.96 0.61
C GLY A 240 -9.89 -8.45 0.75
N PHE A 241 -10.91 -7.81 0.17
CA PHE A 241 -11.14 -6.38 0.29
C PHE A 241 -12.56 -6.11 0.75
N ALA A 242 -12.73 -5.21 1.72
CA ALA A 242 -14.01 -4.74 2.19
C ALA A 242 -14.04 -3.20 2.18
N ASN A 243 -15.21 -2.59 2.00
CA ASN A 243 -15.31 -1.14 2.19
C ASN A 243 -14.95 -0.80 3.64
N SER A 244 -14.11 0.22 3.82
CA SER A 244 -13.98 0.87 5.10
C SER A 244 -15.30 1.57 5.47
N LEU A 245 -15.73 1.48 6.73
CA LEU A 245 -16.96 2.11 7.23
C LEU A 245 -16.76 3.55 7.70
N GLN A 246 -15.51 4.06 7.65
CA GLN A 246 -15.22 5.46 7.95
C GLN A 246 -15.92 6.39 6.94
N GLN A 247 -16.42 7.53 7.43
CA GLN A 247 -17.14 8.53 6.64
C GLN A 247 -16.20 9.56 6.02
#